data_AF-A0A258LRA8-F1
#
_entry.id   AF-A0A258LRA8-F1
#
_cell.length_a   1.000
_cell.length_b   1.000
_cell.length_c   1.000
_cell.angle_alpha   90.00
_cell.angle_beta   90.00
_cell.angle_gamma   90.00
#
_symmetry.space_group_name_H-M   'P 1'
#
loop_
_entity.id
_entity.type
_entity.pdbx_description
1 polymer ?
#
loop_
_entity_poly.entity_id
_entity_poly.type
_entity_poly.pdbx_seq_one_letter_code
_entity_poly.pdbx_strand_id
1 'polypeptide(L)'
;LGVLPQSNASTWLDAFNQIESINPKVIVPGHGNICDLNKAKRQTGDYLKFLVDGTKKYAEEMAGVEAAVKGLSNAPQFEKLANFNELHKGNISRTYLRLEAQ
;
A
#
# COMPACT_ATOMS: atom_id res chain seq x y z
N LEU A 1 -2.17 8.05 1.84
CA LEU A 1 -0.99 7.51 1.12
C LEU A 1 -1.35 7.39 -0.36
N GLY A 2 -0.76 8.22 -1.22
CA GLY A 2 -0.96 8.14 -2.67
C GLY A 2 0.25 7.48 -3.35
N VAL A 3 0.02 6.51 -4.22
CA VAL A 3 1.03 5.96 -5.12
C VAL A 3 1.01 6.82 -6.36
N LEU A 4 2.09 7.53 -6.68
CA LEU A 4 2.23 8.39 -7.87
C LEU A 4 2.97 7.67 -9.00
N PRO A 5 3.03 8.20 -10.24
CA PRO A 5 3.72 7.53 -11.35
C PRO A 5 5.20 7.17 -11.07
N GLN A 6 5.89 7.99 -10.28
CA GLN A 6 7.28 7.78 -9.86
C GLN A 6 7.43 6.94 -8.58
N SER A 7 6.32 6.53 -7.96
CA SER A 7 6.33 5.79 -6.71
C SER A 7 6.63 4.31 -6.91
N ASN A 8 7.11 3.64 -5.86
CA ASN A 8 7.31 2.19 -5.86
C ASN A 8 6.84 1.61 -4.52
N ALA A 9 5.62 1.09 -4.51
CA ALA A 9 4.98 0.54 -3.31
C ALA A 9 5.74 -0.66 -2.73
N SER A 10 6.38 -1.49 -3.57
CA SER A 10 7.19 -2.63 -3.11
C SER A 10 8.39 -2.15 -2.30
N THR A 11 9.15 -1.18 -2.81
CA THR A 11 10.28 -0.61 -2.05
C THR A 11 9.85 0.14 -0.79
N TRP A 12 8.65 0.74 -0.80
CA TRP A 12 8.08 1.35 0.41
C TRP A 12 7.70 0.31 1.45
N LEU A 13 7.19 -0.86 1.03
CA LEU A 13 6.93 -1.98 1.93
C LEU A 13 8.23 -2.50 2.54
N ASP A 14 9.29 -2.65 1.75
CA ASP A 14 10.60 -3.07 2.23
C ASP A 14 11.17 -2.07 3.26
N ALA A 15 11.07 -0.78 2.97
CA ALA A 15 11.47 0.27 3.91
C ALA A 15 10.63 0.23 5.20
N PHE A 16 9.32 0.00 5.10
CA PHE A 16 8.47 -0.15 6.27
C PHE A 16 8.86 -1.36 7.12
N ASN A 17 9.19 -2.50 6.49
CA ASN A 17 9.65 -3.70 7.20
C ASN A 17 10.96 -3.44 7.98
N GLN A 18 11.85 -2.59 7.45
CA GLN A 18 13.04 -2.16 8.18
C GLN A 18 12.72 -1.26 9.38
N ILE A 19 11.69 -0.42 9.28
CA ILE A 19 11.21 0.37 10.43
C ILE A 19 10.60 -0.57 11.48
N GLU A 20 9.85 -1.59 11.07
CA GLU A 20 9.27 -2.57 11.98
C GLU A 20 10.36 -3.39 12.72
N SER A 21 11.45 -3.75 12.03
CA SER A 21 12.52 -4.58 12.62
C SER A 21 13.30 -3.89 13.75
N ILE A 22 13.38 -2.55 13.74
CA ILE A 22 14.03 -1.79 14.82
C ILE A 22 13.10 -1.48 15.99
N ASN A 23 11.83 -1.93 15.94
CA ASN A 23 10.82 -1.84 17.00
C ASN A 23 10.75 -0.46 17.70
N PRO A 24 10.44 0.63 16.97
CA PRO A 24 10.45 1.98 17.53
C PRO A 24 9.33 2.16 18.55
N LYS A 25 9.65 2.83 19.66
CA LYS A 25 8.64 3.21 20.67
C LYS A 25 7.68 4.29 20.15
N VAL A 26 8.18 5.21 19.34
CA VAL A 26 7.45 6.38 18.84
C VAL A 26 7.86 6.63 17.39
N ILE A 27 6.88 6.98 16.55
CA ILE A 27 7.05 7.36 15.15
C ILE A 27 6.50 8.78 14.96
N VAL A 28 7.32 9.66 14.40
CA VAL A 28 6.91 11.02 14.01
C VAL A 28 6.75 11.04 12.49
N PRO A 29 5.51 11.02 11.97
CA PRO A 29 5.28 11.00 10.52
C PRO A 29 5.50 12.39 9.93
N GLY A 30 5.76 12.46 8.62
CA GLY A 30 5.83 13.74 7.91
C GLY A 30 4.49 14.50 7.89
N HIS A 31 3.36 13.79 7.99
CA HIS A 31 2.02 14.37 8.12
C HIS A 31 1.18 13.55 9.12
N GLY A 32 0.30 14.23 9.86
CA GLY A 32 -0.57 13.63 10.87
C GLY A 32 0.06 13.62 12.27
N ASN A 33 -0.60 12.90 13.19
CA ASN A 33 -0.18 12.87 14.59
C ASN A 33 0.88 11.80 14.84
N ILE A 34 1.75 12.06 15.82
CA ILE A 34 2.68 11.09 16.40
C ILE A 34 1.94 9.77 16.70
N CYS A 35 2.57 8.64 16.40
CA CYS A 35 1.98 7.33 16.56
C CYS A 35 2.97 6.29 17.08
N ASP A 36 2.44 5.13 17.47
CA ASP A 36 3.20 3.95 17.79
C ASP A 36 3.37 3.05 16.55
N LEU A 37 4.23 2.03 16.67
CA LEU A 37 4.45 1.06 15.60
C LEU A 37 3.16 0.33 15.21
N ASN A 38 2.30 0.01 16.18
CA ASN A 38 1.04 -0.70 15.93
C ASN A 38 0.10 0.08 15.01
N LYS A 39 -0.05 1.39 15.24
CA LYS A 39 -0.85 2.26 14.38
C LYS A 39 -0.20 2.45 13.01
N ALA A 40 1.12 2.66 12.96
CA ALA A 40 1.85 2.77 11.70
C ALA A 40 1.72 1.51 10.85
N LYS A 41 1.80 0.33 11.46
CA LYS A 41 1.63 -0.97 10.80
C LYS A 41 0.24 -1.10 10.19
N ARG A 42 -0.82 -0.90 10.98
CA ARG A 42 -2.21 -0.99 10.49
C ARG A 42 -2.52 0.00 9.37
N GLN A 43 -1.97 1.21 9.43
CA GLN A 43 -2.33 2.27 8.48
C GLN A 43 -1.44 2.34 7.24
N THR A 44 -0.19 1.88 7.33
CA THR A 44 0.79 1.99 6.25
C THR A 44 1.31 0.62 5.84
N GLY A 45 1.91 -0.15 6.76
CA GLY A 45 2.51 -1.45 6.46
C GLY A 45 1.51 -2.45 5.87
N ASP A 46 0.39 -2.66 6.55
CA ASP A 46 -0.66 -3.59 6.15
C ASP A 46 -1.31 -3.16 4.82
N TYR A 47 -1.47 -1.84 4.60
CA TYR A 47 -2.02 -1.31 3.35
C TYR A 47 -1.05 -1.45 2.17
N LEU A 48 0.24 -1.17 2.38
CA LEU A 48 1.29 -1.42 1.38
C LEU A 48 1.37 -2.90 1.03
N LYS A 49 1.36 -3.78 2.04
CA LYS A 49 1.34 -5.23 1.85
C LYS A 49 0.12 -5.68 1.06
N PHE A 50 -1.08 -5.17 1.40
CA PHE A 50 -2.30 -5.46 0.66
C PHE A 50 -2.18 -5.08 -0.82
N LEU A 51 -1.65 -3.89 -1.12
CA LEU A 51 -1.46 -3.45 -2.50
C LEU A 51 -0.45 -4.33 -3.23
N VAL A 52 0.73 -4.56 -2.64
CA VAL A 52 1.82 -5.29 -3.29
C VAL A 52 1.47 -6.76 -3.50
N ASP A 53 1.08 -7.47 -2.44
CA ASP A 53 0.76 -8.90 -2.54
C ASP A 53 -0.50 -9.12 -3.38
N GLY A 54 -1.50 -8.26 -3.20
CA GLY A 54 -2.75 -8.32 -3.94
C GLY A 54 -2.51 -8.15 -5.43
N THR A 55 -1.80 -7.09 -5.85
CA THR A 55 -1.55 -6.84 -7.28
C THR A 55 -0.57 -7.83 -7.89
N LYS A 56 0.43 -8.30 -7.14
CA LYS A 56 1.36 -9.34 -7.58
C LYS A 56 0.64 -10.61 -8.00
N LYS A 57 -0.36 -11.06 -7.25
CA LYS A 57 -1.16 -12.24 -7.61
C LYS A 57 -1.82 -12.08 -8.99
N TYR A 58 -2.45 -10.93 -9.26
CA TYR A 58 -3.07 -10.69 -10.57
C TYR A 58 -2.04 -10.59 -11.70
N ALA A 59 -0.86 -10.05 -11.42
CA ALA A 59 0.22 -9.95 -12.41
C ALA A 59 0.79 -11.32 -12.77
N GLU A 60 1.01 -12.19 -11.77
CA GLU A 60 1.45 -13.58 -11.98
C GLU A 60 0.42 -14.41 -12.78
N GLU A 61 -0.86 -14.10 -12.62
CA GLU A 61 -1.96 -14.71 -13.37
C GLU A 61 -2.19 -14.07 -14.75
N MET A 62 -1.44 -13.03 -15.12
CA MET A 62 -1.65 -12.22 -16.35
C MET A 62 -3.10 -11.73 -16.50
N ALA A 63 -3.78 -11.45 -15.39
CA ALA A 63 -5.21 -11.13 -15.36
C ALA A 63 -5.51 -9.69 -15.82
N GLY A 64 -4.50 -8.82 -15.87
CA GLY A 64 -4.61 -7.44 -16.29
C GLY A 64 -5.01 -6.47 -15.17
N VAL A 65 -4.74 -5.18 -15.41
CA VAL A 65 -4.93 -4.10 -14.42
C VAL A 65 -6.39 -3.91 -14.02
N GLU A 66 -7.34 -4.09 -14.95
CA GLU A 66 -8.77 -3.94 -14.67
C GLU A 66 -9.29 -5.01 -13.70
N ALA A 67 -8.82 -6.25 -13.86
CA ALA A 67 -9.15 -7.35 -12.97
C ALA A 67 -8.59 -7.09 -11.56
N ALA A 68 -7.34 -6.65 -11.46
CA ALA A 68 -6.71 -6.29 -10.20
C ALA A 68 -7.48 -5.18 -9.47
N VAL A 69 -7.82 -4.09 -10.18
CA VAL A 69 -8.62 -2.99 -9.61
C VAL A 69 -9.97 -3.49 -9.14
N LYS A 70 -10.71 -4.23 -9.97
CA LYS A 70 -12.04 -4.75 -9.60
C LYS A 70 -11.98 -5.66 -8.38
N GLY A 71 -11.02 -6.58 -8.34
CA GLY A 71 -10.89 -7.58 -7.28
C GLY A 71 -10.36 -7.04 -5.95
N LEU A 72 -9.55 -5.97 -5.97
CA LEU A 72 -8.97 -5.38 -4.76
C LEU A 72 -9.73 -4.14 -4.28
N SER A 73 -10.64 -3.57 -5.07
CA SER A 73 -11.37 -2.34 -4.73
C SER A 73 -12.20 -2.44 -3.44
N ASN A 74 -12.65 -3.64 -3.07
CA ASN A 74 -13.43 -3.86 -1.86
C ASN A 74 -12.48 -4.20 -0.69
N ALA A 75 -12.05 -3.17 0.04
CA ALA A 75 -11.13 -3.33 1.17
C ALA A 75 -11.61 -2.54 2.41
N PRO A 76 -12.72 -2.99 3.05
CA PRO A 76 -13.37 -2.27 4.15
C PRO A 76 -12.45 -2.01 5.36
N GLN A 77 -11.45 -2.86 5.56
CA GLN A 77 -10.43 -2.69 6.60
C GLN A 77 -9.60 -1.40 6.44
N PHE A 78 -9.57 -0.80 5.25
CA PHE A 78 -8.82 0.42 4.93
C PHE A 78 -9.72 1.64 4.67
N GLU A 79 -11.05 1.53 4.74
CA GLU A 79 -11.98 2.64 4.47
C GLU A 79 -11.77 3.86 5.38
N LYS A 80 -11.23 3.65 6.58
CA LYS A 80 -10.91 4.72 7.53
C LYS A 80 -9.62 5.48 7.20
N LEU A 81 -8.85 5.04 6.20
CA LEU A 81 -7.65 5.76 5.78
C LEU A 81 -8.04 7.07 5.08
N ALA A 82 -7.28 8.12 5.36
CA ALA A 82 -7.47 9.41 4.69
C ALA A 82 -7.37 9.26 3.17
N ASN A 83 -8.35 9.82 2.48
CA ASN A 83 -8.49 9.82 1.02
C ASN A 83 -8.60 8.41 0.40
N PHE A 84 -9.05 7.40 1.17
CA PHE A 84 -9.20 6.04 0.66
C PHE A 84 -10.10 5.98 -0.59
N ASN A 85 -11.29 6.57 -0.50
CA ASN A 85 -12.28 6.55 -1.59
C ASN A 85 -11.76 7.17 -2.90
N GLU A 86 -10.88 8.16 -2.80
CA GLU A 86 -10.32 8.88 -3.95
C GLU A 86 -9.07 8.18 -4.51
N LEU A 87 -8.21 7.66 -3.64
CA LEU A 87 -6.88 7.19 -4.03
C LEU A 87 -6.80 5.67 -4.23
N HIS A 88 -7.67 4.88 -3.59
CA HIS A 88 -7.46 3.43 -3.49
C HIS A 88 -7.37 2.72 -4.84
N LYS A 89 -8.34 2.95 -5.72
CA LYS A 89 -8.35 2.35 -7.08
C LYS A 89 -7.13 2.78 -7.89
N GLY A 90 -6.75 4.06 -7.79
CA GLY A 90 -5.56 4.59 -8.44
C GLY A 90 -4.27 3.96 -7.90
N ASN A 91 -4.19 3.73 -6.60
CA ASN A 91 -3.06 3.05 -5.98
C ASN A 91 -2.94 1.61 -6.45
N ILE A 92 -4.05 0.86 -6.53
CA ILE A 92 -4.05 -0.51 -7.06
C ILE A 92 -3.51 -0.53 -8.50
N SER A 93 -4.08 0.31 -9.36
CA SER A 93 -3.68 0.39 -10.78
C SER A 93 -2.19 0.71 -10.93
N ARG A 94 -1.69 1.71 -10.21
CA ARG A 94 -0.28 2.13 -10.29
C ARG A 94 0.68 1.10 -9.73
N THR A 95 0.32 0.43 -8.63
CA THR A 95 1.14 -0.66 -8.08
C THR A 95 1.22 -1.81 -9.07
N TYR A 96 0.10 -2.22 -9.66
CA TYR A 96 0.06 -3.28 -10.68
C TYR A 96 0.94 -2.95 -11.89
N LEU A 97 0.75 -1.79 -12.50
CA LEU A 97 1.52 -1.36 -13.68
C LEU A 97 3.02 -1.25 -13.37
N ARG A 98 3.39 -0.86 -12.15
CA ARG A 98 4.79 -0.80 -11.72
C ARG A 98 5.43 -2.18 -11.60
N LEU A 99 4.67 -3.20 -11.19
CA LEU A 99 5.12 -4.59 -11.12
C LEU A 99 5.31 -5.19 -12.50
N GLU A 100 4.39 -4.94 -13.45
CA GLU A 100 4.53 -5.42 -14.84
C GLU A 100 5.69 -4.76 -15.60
N ALA A 101 6.09 -3.55 -15.19
CA ALA A 101 7.21 -2.84 -15.80
C ALA A 101 8.59 -3.24 -15.22
N GLN A 102 8.68 -4.29 -14.40
CA GLN A 102 9.93 -4.86 -13.87
C GLN A 102 10.33 -6.11 -14.64
#